data_AF-T0Y2T9-F1
#
_entry.id   AF-T0Y2T9-F1
#
_cell.length_a   1.000
_cell.length_b   1.000
_cell.length_c   1.000
_cell.angle_alpha   90.00
_cell.angle_beta   90.00
_cell.angle_gamma   90.00
#
_symmetry.space_group_name_H-M   'P 1'
#
loop_
_entity.id
_entity.type
_entity.pdbx_description
1 polymer ?
#
loop_
_entity_poly.entity_id
_entity_poly.type
_entity_poly.pdbx_seq_one_letter_code
_entity_poly.pdbx_strand_id
1 'polypeptide(L)'
;FGEDFVRETHLYMNEVLSKEGAHLDGFFYCPHYKEAEVEAYRVSCGCRKPLPGMLEEALKTFHGDPRSSMMVGDSRGDVLAGKSLGCHNFWIVPEEAGQKDDLAFRVASFAEAVNHFLAVLGVLG
;
A
#
# COMPACT_ATOMS: atom_id res chain seq x y z
N PHE A 1 20.76 6.48 1.34
CA PHE A 1 20.47 6.38 -0.10
C PHE A 1 19.62 7.58 -0.52
N GLY A 2 19.81 8.12 -1.73
CA GLY A 2 19.06 9.28 -2.23
C GLY A 2 17.87 8.88 -3.12
N GLU A 3 17.15 9.87 -3.67
CA GLU A 3 16.00 9.61 -4.56
C GLU A 3 16.36 8.88 -5.85
N ASP A 4 17.59 9.06 -6.36
CA ASP A 4 18.04 8.30 -7.52
C ASP A 4 18.02 6.80 -7.27
N PHE A 5 18.41 6.36 -6.07
CA PHE A 5 18.35 4.95 -5.66
C PHE A 5 16.90 4.45 -5.55
N VAL A 6 15.98 5.30 -5.06
CA VAL A 6 14.55 4.97 -5.03
C VAL A 6 14.03 4.75 -6.44
N ARG A 7 14.36 5.65 -7.37
CA ARG A 7 13.97 5.55 -8.79
C ARG A 7 14.56 4.30 -9.46
N GLU A 8 15.84 4.01 -9.23
CA GLU A 8 16.50 2.79 -9.73
C GLU A 8 15.82 1.53 -9.18
N THR A 9 15.45 1.53 -7.89
CA THR A 9 14.73 0.41 -7.27
C THR A 9 13.35 0.22 -7.92
N HIS A 10 12.60 1.29 -8.16
CA HIS A 10 11.31 1.22 -8.85
C HIS A 10 11.41 0.64 -10.26
N LEU A 11 12.42 1.07 -11.03
CA LEU A 11 12.68 0.53 -12.37
C LEU A 11 13.03 -0.96 -12.30
N TYR A 12 13.89 -1.35 -11.36
CA TYR A 12 14.26 -2.74 -11.16
C TYR A 12 13.07 -3.62 -10.75
N MET A 13 12.18 -3.12 -9.88
CA MET A 13 10.95 -3.84 -9.50
C MET A 13 10.07 -4.15 -10.72
N ASN A 14 9.84 -3.17 -11.59
CA ASN A 14 9.07 -3.39 -12.81
C ASN A 14 9.79 -4.33 -13.80
N GLU A 15 11.11 -4.25 -13.91
CA GLU A 15 11.89 -5.21 -14.72
C GLU A 15 11.70 -6.64 -14.23
N VAL A 16 11.79 -6.88 -12.93
CA VAL A 16 11.58 -8.21 -12.33
C VAL A 16 10.15 -8.71 -12.58
N LEU A 17 9.14 -7.87 -12.34
CA LEU A 17 7.74 -8.25 -12.55
C LEU A 17 7.41 -8.53 -14.02
N SER A 18 8.03 -7.79 -14.95
CA SER A 18 7.80 -7.97 -16.38
C SER A 18 8.18 -9.37 -16.89
N LYS A 19 9.15 -10.03 -16.23
CA LYS A 19 9.56 -11.41 -16.54
C LYS A 19 8.46 -12.42 -16.26
N GLU A 20 7.54 -12.08 -15.35
CA GLU A 20 6.35 -12.86 -14.98
C GLU A 20 5.07 -12.33 -15.65
N GLY A 21 5.17 -11.40 -16.60
CA GLY A 21 4.01 -10.81 -17.28
C GLY A 21 3.20 -9.82 -16.43
N ALA A 22 3.77 -9.31 -15.33
CA ALA A 22 3.17 -8.32 -14.44
C ALA A 22 3.86 -6.96 -14.55
N HIS A 23 3.19 -5.89 -14.10
CA HIS A 23 3.76 -4.54 -14.01
C HIS A 23 3.08 -3.73 -12.90
N LEU A 24 3.73 -2.67 -12.44
CA LEU A 24 3.16 -1.66 -11.54
C LEU A 24 2.85 -0.40 -12.34
N ASP A 25 1.60 0.05 -12.28
CA ASP A 25 1.12 1.24 -12.98
C ASP A 25 1.66 2.56 -12.39
N GLY A 26 2.08 2.56 -11.12
CA GLY A 26 2.60 3.75 -10.47
C GLY A 26 3.28 3.48 -9.13
N PHE A 27 4.21 4.37 -8.78
CA PHE A 27 4.90 4.39 -7.49
C PHE A 27 4.62 5.70 -6.79
N PHE A 28 3.96 5.62 -5.63
CA PHE A 28 3.68 6.76 -4.76
C PHE A 28 4.45 6.55 -3.47
N TYR A 29 5.39 7.45 -3.16
CA TYR A 29 6.26 7.33 -2.00
C TYR A 29 6.40 8.68 -1.28
N CYS A 30 6.75 8.63 0.00
CA CYS A 30 6.86 9.82 0.85
C CYS A 30 8.27 9.85 1.48
N PRO A 31 9.14 10.79 1.08
CA PRO A 31 10.49 10.92 1.65
C PRO A 31 10.49 11.64 2.99
N HIS A 32 9.37 12.25 3.39
CA HIS A 32 9.29 13.15 4.53
C HIS A 32 9.36 12.42 5.88
N TYR A 33 10.05 13.05 6.83
CA TYR A 33 10.06 12.68 8.24
C TYR A 33 10.43 13.89 9.10
N LYS A 34 9.75 14.08 10.23
CA LYS A 34 9.93 15.25 11.12
C LYS A 34 11.35 15.44 11.64
N GLU A 35 12.14 14.38 11.71
CA GLU A 35 13.54 14.38 12.15
C GLU A 35 14.48 13.95 11.01
N ALA A 36 14.08 14.14 9.75
CA ALA A 36 14.93 13.82 8.61
C ALA A 36 16.25 14.60 8.65
N GLU A 37 17.36 13.95 8.32
CA GLU A 37 18.68 14.60 8.24
C GLU A 37 18.75 15.60 7.08
N VAL A 38 18.16 15.24 5.94
CA VAL A 38 18.05 16.10 4.77
C VAL A 38 16.98 17.16 5.01
N GLU A 39 17.37 18.43 5.01
CA GLU A 39 16.48 19.58 5.30
C GLU A 39 15.21 19.56 4.46
N ALA A 40 15.34 19.28 3.16
CA ALA A 40 14.21 19.25 2.23
C ALA A 40 13.12 18.22 2.61
N TYR A 41 13.47 17.17 3.36
CA TYR A 41 12.52 16.15 3.81
C TYR A 41 12.04 16.34 5.24
N ARG A 42 12.56 17.34 5.96
CA ARG A 42 12.18 17.63 7.35
C ARG A 42 10.90 18.45 7.43
N VAL A 43 9.82 17.86 6.93
CA VAL A 43 8.51 18.52 6.77
C VAL A 43 7.41 17.63 7.33
N SER A 44 6.43 18.27 7.99
CA SER A 44 5.15 17.62 8.28
C SER A 44 4.34 17.52 6.99
N CYS A 45 3.89 16.32 6.63
CA CYS A 45 3.25 16.06 5.33
C CYS A 45 1.96 15.27 5.51
N GLY A 46 1.07 15.34 4.50
CA GLY A 46 -0.11 14.47 4.38
C GLY A 46 0.18 13.10 3.77
N CYS A 47 1.37 12.87 3.21
CA CYS A 47 1.68 11.64 2.47
C CYS A 47 2.11 10.47 3.36
N ARG A 48 2.76 10.73 4.49
CA ARG A 48 3.34 9.65 5.31
C ARG A 48 2.23 8.92 6.05
N LYS A 49 2.06 7.63 5.75
CA LYS A 49 1.17 6.72 6.49
C LYS A 49 1.40 6.88 8.00
N PRO A 50 0.34 6.97 8.83
CA PRO A 50 -1.05 6.56 8.55
C PRO A 50 -1.91 7.58 7.79
N LEU A 51 -1.36 8.73 7.37
CA LEU A 51 -2.10 9.68 6.56
C LEU A 51 -2.29 9.15 5.13
N PRO A 52 -3.43 9.43 4.48
CA PRO A 52 -3.81 8.78 3.24
C PRO A 52 -3.26 9.45 1.97
N GLY A 53 -2.47 10.52 2.05
CA GLY A 53 -2.16 11.37 0.90
C GLY A 53 -1.57 10.63 -0.30
N MET A 54 -0.73 9.61 -0.10
CA MET A 54 -0.22 8.79 -1.22
C MET A 54 -1.31 7.96 -1.89
N LEU A 55 -2.26 7.44 -1.11
CA LEU A 55 -3.38 6.66 -1.64
C LEU A 55 -4.40 7.55 -2.35
N GLU A 56 -4.64 8.76 -1.83
CA GLU A 56 -5.48 9.78 -2.49
C GLU A 56 -4.91 10.16 -3.86
N GLU A 57 -3.59 10.35 -3.94
CA GLU A 57 -2.90 10.64 -5.19
C GLU A 57 -3.03 9.48 -6.19
N ALA A 58 -2.86 8.24 -5.75
CA ALA A 58 -3.04 7.05 -6.58
C ALA A 58 -4.48 6.91 -7.10
N LEU A 59 -5.48 7.03 -6.23
CA LEU A 59 -6.90 6.95 -6.60
C LEU A 59 -7.27 8.06 -7.59
N LYS A 60 -6.77 9.29 -7.38
CA LYS A 60 -6.98 10.40 -8.32
C LYS A 60 -6.33 10.14 -9.67
N THR A 61 -5.10 9.63 -9.68
CA THR A 61 -4.32 9.37 -10.90
C THR A 61 -4.97 8.30 -11.77
N PHE A 62 -5.48 7.24 -11.15
CA PHE A 62 -6.10 6.11 -11.85
C PHE A 62 -7.63 6.15 -11.90
N HIS A 63 -8.24 7.24 -11.44
CA HIS A 63 -9.70 7.36 -11.31
C HIS A 63 -10.35 6.19 -10.55
N GLY A 64 -9.68 5.68 -9.50
CA GLY A 64 -10.12 4.54 -8.72
C GLY A 64 -11.22 4.88 -7.70
N ASP A 65 -12.12 3.92 -7.42
CA ASP A 65 -13.06 3.98 -6.29
C ASP A 65 -12.44 3.23 -5.10
N PRO A 66 -12.25 3.88 -3.92
CA PRO A 66 -11.70 3.21 -2.75
C PRO A 66 -12.53 1.99 -2.32
N ARG A 67 -13.84 1.99 -2.52
CA ARG A 67 -14.73 0.86 -2.15
C ARG A 67 -14.55 -0.36 -3.05
N SER A 68 -13.98 -0.18 -4.23
CA SER A 68 -13.56 -1.28 -5.12
C SER A 68 -12.03 -1.44 -5.12
N SER A 69 -11.35 -0.93 -4.10
CA SER A 69 -9.90 -1.01 -3.95
C SER A 69 -9.52 -1.71 -2.64
N MET A 70 -8.35 -2.32 -2.62
CA MET A 70 -7.78 -2.90 -1.41
C MET A 70 -6.43 -2.26 -1.06
N MET A 71 -6.20 -2.08 0.24
CA MET A 71 -4.91 -1.76 0.82
C MET A 71 -4.34 -3.02 1.44
N VAL A 72 -3.15 -3.43 0.99
CA VAL A 72 -2.41 -4.56 1.56
C VAL A 72 -1.09 -4.04 2.12
N GLY A 73 -0.78 -4.37 3.37
CA GLY A 73 0.48 -3.96 4.00
C GLY A 73 0.78 -4.76 5.26
N ASP A 74 1.98 -4.60 5.78
CA ASP A 74 2.51 -5.32 6.96
C ASP A 74 2.53 -4.46 8.22
N SER A 75 2.21 -3.17 8.11
CA SER A 75 2.19 -2.25 9.24
C SER A 75 0.79 -1.76 9.57
N ARG A 76 0.57 -1.39 10.83
CA ARG A 76 -0.66 -0.70 11.26
C ARG A 76 -0.88 0.63 10.52
N GLY A 77 0.19 1.28 10.08
CA GLY A 77 0.11 2.53 9.30
C GLY A 77 -0.58 2.33 7.95
N ASP A 78 -0.34 1.19 7.30
CA ASP A 78 -0.99 0.81 6.04
C ASP A 78 -2.50 0.69 6.19
N VAL A 79 -2.90 -0.11 7.17
CA VAL A 79 -4.29 -0.38 7.50
C VAL A 79 -5.05 0.91 7.81
N LEU A 80 -4.45 1.80 8.61
CA LEU A 80 -5.09 3.07 8.97
C LEU A 80 -5.26 4.00 7.77
N ALA A 81 -4.25 4.08 6.89
CA ALA A 81 -4.33 4.89 5.69
C ALA A 81 -5.45 4.41 4.76
N GLY A 82 -5.49 3.11 4.44
CA GLY A 82 -6.54 2.54 3.59
C GLY A 82 -7.93 2.64 4.22
N LYS A 83 -8.06 2.37 5.53
CA LYS A 83 -9.33 2.48 6.27
C LYS A 83 -9.88 3.91 6.26
N SER A 84 -9.01 4.92 6.35
CA SER A 84 -9.45 6.33 6.33
C SER A 84 -10.13 6.73 5.00
N LEU A 85 -9.82 6.02 3.91
CA LEU A 85 -10.43 6.23 2.60
C LEU A 85 -11.60 5.28 2.29
N GLY A 86 -11.86 4.29 3.17
CA GLY A 86 -12.89 3.28 2.95
C GLY A 86 -12.46 2.10 2.07
N CYS A 87 -11.16 1.87 1.90
CA CYS A 87 -10.65 0.69 1.20
C CYS A 87 -10.91 -0.61 1.98
N HIS A 88 -10.89 -1.74 1.29
CA HIS A 88 -10.75 -3.05 1.94
C HIS A 88 -9.32 -3.19 2.47
N ASN A 89 -9.13 -3.52 3.76
CA ASN A 89 -7.81 -3.52 4.38
C ASN A 89 -7.38 -4.94 4.76
N PHE A 90 -6.20 -5.33 4.28
CA PHE A 90 -5.55 -6.61 4.56
C PHE A 90 -4.20 -6.36 5.22
N TRP A 91 -4.01 -6.92 6.41
CA TRP A 91 -2.78 -6.83 7.18
C TRP A 91 -2.03 -8.15 7.09
N ILE A 92 -0.89 -8.14 6.42
CA ILE A 92 0.01 -9.29 6.38
C ILE A 92 0.68 -9.42 7.74
N VAL A 93 0.39 -10.51 8.44
CA VAL A 93 0.97 -10.84 9.74
C VAL A 93 1.43 -12.29 9.75
N PRO A 94 2.48 -12.64 10.52
CA PRO A 94 2.82 -14.04 10.78
C PRO A 94 1.62 -14.78 11.39
N GLU A 95 1.46 -16.07 11.05
CA GLU A 95 0.30 -16.93 11.41
C GLU A 95 -0.09 -16.91 12.91
N GLU A 96 0.83 -16.54 13.80
CA GLU A 96 0.62 -16.52 15.26
C GLU A 96 -0.15 -15.29 15.77
N ALA A 97 -0.41 -14.29 14.92
CA ALA A 97 -1.13 -13.09 15.30
C ALA A 97 -2.65 -13.29 15.09
N GLY A 98 -3.39 -13.66 16.15
CA GLY A 98 -4.83 -14.00 16.16
C GLY A 98 -5.77 -13.34 15.13
N GLN A 99 -6.80 -14.09 14.71
CA GLN A 99 -7.59 -13.92 13.46
C GLN A 99 -8.33 -12.58 13.21
N LYS A 100 -8.50 -11.70 14.19
CA LYS A 100 -9.29 -10.46 13.99
C LYS A 100 -8.70 -9.29 14.74
N ASP A 101 -8.40 -8.23 13.99
CA ASP A 101 -8.27 -6.87 14.48
C ASP A 101 -9.47 -6.09 13.90
N ASP A 102 -10.09 -5.19 14.66
CA ASP A 102 -11.22 -4.37 14.19
C ASP A 102 -10.83 -3.44 13.02
N LEU A 103 -9.54 -3.38 12.70
CA LEU A 103 -8.97 -2.51 11.68
C LEU A 103 -8.76 -3.18 10.31
N ALA A 104 -8.50 -4.50 10.24
CA ALA A 104 -8.19 -5.20 8.98
C ALA A 104 -8.39 -6.72 9.06
N PHE A 105 -8.56 -7.35 7.88
CA PHE A 105 -8.41 -8.80 7.74
C PHE A 105 -6.94 -9.18 7.86
N ARG A 106 -6.62 -10.10 8.75
CA ARG A 106 -5.27 -10.65 8.88
C ARG A 106 -5.09 -11.79 7.88
N VAL A 107 -3.99 -11.76 7.17
CA VAL A 107 -3.63 -12.74 6.14
C VAL A 107 -2.16 -13.10 6.24
N ALA A 108 -1.78 -14.30 5.85
CA ALA A 108 -0.40 -14.76 5.85
C ALA A 108 0.39 -14.27 4.62
N SER A 109 -0.30 -13.84 3.56
CA SER A 109 0.36 -13.45 2.30
C SER A 109 -0.46 -12.47 1.46
N PHE A 110 0.21 -11.86 0.47
CA PHE A 110 -0.45 -11.07 -0.58
C PHE A 110 -1.44 -11.90 -1.40
N ALA A 111 -1.11 -13.15 -1.73
CA ALA A 111 -1.99 -14.03 -2.50
C ALA A 111 -3.30 -14.33 -1.76
N GLU A 112 -3.22 -14.54 -0.44
CA GLU A 112 -4.40 -14.72 0.40
C GLU A 112 -5.25 -13.44 0.44
N ALA A 113 -4.64 -12.25 0.57
CA ALA A 113 -5.36 -10.97 0.49
C ALA A 113 -6.15 -10.84 -0.82
N VAL A 114 -5.53 -11.15 -1.96
CA VAL A 114 -6.15 -11.11 -3.28
C VAL A 114 -7.34 -12.08 -3.35
N ASN A 115 -7.17 -13.32 -2.89
CA ASN A 115 -8.24 -14.33 -2.90
C ASN A 115 -9.45 -13.88 -2.08
N HIS A 116 -9.22 -13.34 -0.88
CA HIS A 116 -10.30 -12.77 -0.08
C HIS A 116 -10.99 -11.59 -0.76
N PHE A 117 -10.22 -10.68 -1.34
CA PHE A 117 -10.76 -9.49 -1.99
C PHE A 117 -11.65 -9.85 -3.20
N LEU A 118 -11.20 -10.77 -4.05
CA LEU A 118 -11.96 -11.24 -5.20
C LEU A 118 -13.25 -11.98 -4.80
N ALA A 119 -13.22 -12.74 -3.69
CA ALA A 119 -14.41 -13.35 -3.13
C ALA A 119 -15.42 -12.31 -2.62
N VAL A 120 -14.94 -11.24 -1.99
CA VAL A 120 -15.80 -10.13 -1.51
C VAL A 120 -16.47 -9.37 -2.65
N LEU A 121 -15.75 -9.15 -3.77
CA LEU A 121 -16.30 -8.49 -4.95
C LEU A 121 -17.22 -9.37 -5.80
N GLY A 122 -17.35 -10.66 -5.48
CA GLY A 122 -18.16 -11.61 -6.25
C GLY A 122 -17.60 -11.93 -7.64
N VAL A 123 -16.28 -11.78 -7.83
CA VAL A 123 -15.59 -12.05 -9.10
C VAL A 123 -15.18 -13.53 -9.21
N LEU A 124 -15.11 -14.24 -8.08
CA LEU A 124 -14.98 -15.69 -8.02
C LEU A 124 -16.37 -16.31 -7.85
N GLY A 125 -16.95 -16.80 -8.95
CA GLY A 125 -18.20 -17.54 -9.02
C GLY A 125 -18.11 -18.67 -10.04
#